data_AF-A0A973DH46-F1
#
_entry.id   AF-A0A973DH46-F1
#
_cell.length_a   1.000
_cell.length_b   1.000
_cell.length_c   1.000
_cell.angle_alpha   90.00
_cell.angle_beta   90.00
_cell.angle_gamma   90.00
#
_symmetry.space_group_name_H-M   'P 1'
#
loop_
_entity.id
_entity.type
_entity.pdbx_description
1 polymer ?
#
loop_
_entity_poly.entity_id
_entity_poly.type
_entity_poly.pdbx_seq_one_letter_code
_entity_poly.pdbx_strand_id
1 'polypeptide(L)'
;MQHLPTVDYKASDAAAQFVESLRNTGFGVLKNHPIPQSLVESIYKNWQEFFNSEQKHEFLFSKETQDGYFPPSVSEVAKGFTVKDIKEYYHFYPWGQCPDTLRPQISQYYEEANGLAKEV
;
A
#
# COMPACT_ATOMS: atom_id res chain seq x y z
N MET A 1 -20.81 -17.17 -2.29
CA MET A 1 -19.87 -16.08 -1.92
C MET A 1 -20.48 -14.78 -2.38
N GLN A 2 -20.59 -13.78 -1.49
CA GLN A 2 -21.06 -12.46 -1.87
C GLN A 2 -19.90 -11.73 -2.54
N HIS A 3 -20.06 -11.33 -3.79
CA HIS A 3 -19.05 -10.57 -4.52
C HIS A 3 -19.21 -9.08 -4.19
N LEU A 4 -18.13 -8.38 -3.86
CA LEU A 4 -18.16 -6.92 -3.71
C LEU A 4 -18.45 -6.28 -5.08
N PRO A 5 -19.36 -5.29 -5.17
CA PRO A 5 -19.62 -4.60 -6.43
C PRO A 5 -18.37 -3.81 -6.87
N THR A 6 -18.00 -3.98 -8.14
CA THR A 6 -16.92 -3.20 -8.77
C THR A 6 -17.50 -1.96 -9.45
N VAL A 7 -17.18 -0.80 -8.93
CA VAL A 7 -17.64 0.51 -9.41
C VAL A 7 -16.66 1.04 -10.44
N ASP A 8 -17.17 1.49 -11.60
CA ASP A 8 -16.36 2.20 -12.59
C ASP A 8 -16.20 3.67 -12.16
N TYR A 9 -14.97 4.11 -11.86
CA TYR A 9 -14.69 5.47 -11.42
C TYR A 9 -15.20 6.54 -12.40
N LYS A 10 -15.32 6.21 -13.69
CA LYS A 10 -15.75 7.15 -14.74
C LYS A 10 -17.26 7.19 -14.95
N ALA A 11 -18.04 6.36 -14.26
CA ALA A 11 -19.49 6.37 -14.35
C ALA A 11 -20.07 7.61 -13.67
N SER A 12 -21.17 8.16 -14.21
CA SER A 12 -21.79 9.37 -13.65
C SER A 12 -22.40 9.17 -12.25
N ASP A 13 -22.66 7.92 -11.87
CA ASP A 13 -23.20 7.50 -10.58
C ASP A 13 -22.17 6.75 -9.70
N ALA A 14 -20.88 6.81 -10.06
CA ALA A 14 -19.81 6.09 -9.37
C ALA A 14 -19.78 6.38 -7.86
N ALA A 15 -19.87 7.66 -7.47
CA ALA A 15 -19.88 8.06 -6.06
C ALA A 15 -21.04 7.43 -5.27
N ALA A 16 -22.24 7.41 -5.85
CA ALA A 16 -23.41 6.83 -5.20
C ALA A 16 -23.25 5.31 -5.00
N GLN A 17 -22.81 4.60 -6.04
CA GLN A 17 -22.55 3.16 -5.96
C GLN A 17 -21.44 2.82 -4.97
N PHE A 18 -20.36 3.61 -4.95
CA PHE A 18 -19.22 3.38 -4.07
C PHE A 18 -19.59 3.56 -2.59
N VAL A 19 -20.29 4.65 -2.25
CA VAL A 19 -20.76 4.90 -0.88
C VAL A 19 -21.78 3.84 -0.44
N GLU A 20 -22.66 3.39 -1.35
CA GLU A 20 -23.58 2.30 -1.04
C GLU A 20 -22.85 0.99 -0.72
N SER A 21 -21.79 0.66 -1.46
CA SER A 21 -20.94 -0.51 -1.17
C SER A 21 -20.27 -0.39 0.20
N LEU A 22 -19.69 0.78 0.51
CA LEU A 22 -19.09 1.06 1.82
C LEU A 22 -20.09 0.89 2.96
N ARG A 23 -21.31 1.44 2.81
CA ARG A 23 -22.37 1.33 3.81
C ARG A 23 -22.79 -0.12 4.07
N ASN A 24 -22.91 -0.91 3.02
CA ASN A 24 -23.46 -2.27 3.10
C ASN A 24 -22.41 -3.32 3.48
N THR A 25 -21.13 -3.07 3.18
CA THR A 25 -20.07 -4.09 3.28
C THR A 25 -18.84 -3.64 4.07
N GLY A 26 -18.68 -2.34 4.30
CA GLY A 26 -17.44 -1.74 4.82
C GLY A 26 -16.35 -1.56 3.76
N PHE A 27 -16.58 -1.98 2.51
CA PHE A 27 -15.62 -1.96 1.42
C PHE A 27 -16.23 -1.39 0.13
N GLY A 28 -15.38 -0.80 -0.71
CA GLY A 28 -15.71 -0.39 -2.06
C GLY A 28 -14.57 -0.77 -3.00
N VAL A 29 -14.89 -1.17 -4.23
CA VAL A 29 -13.90 -1.54 -5.25
C VAL A 29 -14.05 -0.61 -6.44
N LEU A 30 -12.99 0.13 -6.77
CA LEU A 30 -12.94 1.03 -7.93
C LEU A 30 -12.08 0.45 -9.04
N LYS A 31 -12.58 0.48 -10.28
CA LYS A 31 -11.80 0.27 -11.51
C LYS A 31 -11.72 1.57 -12.31
N ASN A 32 -10.80 1.63 -13.27
CA ASN A 32 -10.58 2.81 -14.12
C ASN A 32 -10.27 4.11 -13.34
N HIS A 33 -9.69 3.96 -12.15
CA HIS A 33 -9.24 5.06 -11.29
C HIS A 33 -8.12 5.88 -11.96
N PRO A 34 -7.86 7.12 -11.51
CA PRO A 34 -6.94 8.02 -12.22
C PRO A 34 -5.45 7.71 -12.00
N ILE A 35 -5.10 6.89 -11.01
CA ILE A 35 -3.70 6.50 -10.75
C ILE A 35 -3.15 5.71 -11.95
N PRO A 36 -2.03 6.12 -12.58
CA PRO A 36 -1.47 5.45 -13.74
C PRO A 36 -1.05 4.01 -13.43
N GLN A 37 -1.57 3.07 -14.22
CA GLN A 37 -1.24 1.66 -14.08
C GLN A 37 0.28 1.39 -14.20
N SER A 38 0.97 2.10 -15.09
CA SER A 38 2.42 1.98 -15.28
C SER A 38 3.25 2.42 -14.07
N LEU A 39 2.74 3.38 -13.28
CA LEU A 39 3.36 3.79 -12.02
C LEU A 39 3.26 2.67 -10.99
N VAL A 40 2.07 2.10 -10.84
CA VAL A 40 1.83 0.96 -9.93
C VAL A 40 2.71 -0.23 -10.30
N GLU A 41 2.73 -0.63 -11.58
CA GLU A 41 3.55 -1.74 -12.06
C GLU A 41 5.05 -1.53 -11.82
N SER A 42 5.54 -0.30 -12.04
CA SER A 42 6.93 0.05 -11.78
C SER A 42 7.28 -0.01 -10.30
N ILE A 43 6.39 0.46 -9.42
CA ILE A 43 6.55 0.36 -7.96
C ILE A 43 6.65 -1.11 -7.55
N TYR A 44 5.73 -1.96 -8.01
CA TYR A 44 5.76 -3.40 -7.70
C TYR A 44 7.08 -4.03 -8.11
N LYS A 45 7.55 -3.77 -9.33
CA LYS A 45 8.82 -4.29 -9.83
C LYS A 45 10.00 -3.83 -8.97
N ASN A 46 10.15 -2.53 -8.77
CA ASN A 46 11.33 -1.94 -8.12
C ASN A 46 11.39 -2.28 -6.63
N TRP A 47 10.25 -2.30 -5.95
CA TRP A 47 10.20 -2.74 -4.55
C TRP A 47 10.44 -4.24 -4.39
N GLN A 48 9.97 -5.07 -5.33
CA GLN A 48 10.29 -6.50 -5.34
C GLN A 48 11.80 -6.73 -5.48
N GLU A 49 12.48 -5.98 -6.36
CA GLU A 49 13.94 -6.03 -6.51
C GLU A 49 14.65 -5.61 -5.21
N PHE A 50 14.18 -4.55 -4.54
CA PHE A 50 14.70 -4.14 -3.23
C PHE A 50 14.53 -5.22 -2.16
N PHE A 51 13.34 -5.81 -2.02
CA PHE A 51 13.10 -6.90 -1.05
C PHE A 51 13.88 -8.17 -1.37
N ASN A 52 14.24 -8.40 -2.63
CA ASN A 52 15.10 -9.52 -3.03
C ASN A 52 16.60 -9.23 -2.82
N SER A 53 16.97 -8.04 -2.37
CA SER A 53 18.35 -7.63 -2.14
C SER A 53 18.70 -7.62 -0.65
N GLU A 54 19.98 -7.77 -0.33
CA GLU A 54 20.49 -7.58 1.04
C GLU A 54 20.50 -6.09 1.46
N GLN A 55 20.42 -5.15 0.51
CA GLN A 55 20.42 -3.71 0.77
C GLN A 55 19.26 -3.29 1.69
N LYS A 56 18.15 -4.04 1.71
CA LYS A 56 17.02 -3.78 2.62
C LYS A 56 17.41 -3.69 4.09
N HIS A 57 18.48 -4.40 4.49
CA HIS A 57 18.99 -4.38 5.86
C HIS A 57 19.71 -3.07 6.24
N GLU A 58 20.05 -2.22 5.28
CA GLU A 58 20.54 -0.85 5.54
C GLU A 58 19.43 0.10 5.98
N PHE A 59 18.17 -0.28 5.76
CA PHE A 59 17.00 0.55 6.01
C PHE A 59 16.11 0.02 7.14
N LEU A 60 16.69 -0.67 8.14
CA LEU A 60 15.93 -1.21 9.27
C LEU A 60 15.08 -0.12 9.94
N PHE A 61 13.87 -0.51 10.35
CA PHE A 61 12.92 0.43 10.94
C PHE A 61 13.48 1.14 12.19
N SER A 62 13.09 2.40 12.35
CA SER A 62 13.36 3.16 13.58
C SER A 62 12.40 2.73 14.69
N LYS A 63 12.91 2.47 15.91
CA LYS A 63 12.04 2.17 17.07
C LYS A 63 11.24 3.38 17.54
N GLU A 64 11.74 4.58 17.29
CA GLU A 64 11.10 5.82 17.72
C GLU A 64 10.01 6.25 16.73
N THR A 65 10.34 6.26 15.44
CA THR A 65 9.49 6.82 14.38
C THR A 65 8.79 5.75 13.53
N GLN A 66 9.19 4.48 13.64
CA GLN A 66 8.54 3.32 12.99
C GLN A 66 8.53 3.37 11.45
N ASP A 67 9.37 4.20 10.84
CA ASP A 67 9.65 4.27 9.41
C ASP A 67 10.81 3.34 9.04
N GLY A 68 10.74 2.73 7.85
CA GLY A 68 11.76 1.79 7.34
C GLY A 68 11.29 0.34 7.19
N TYR A 69 12.27 -0.54 7.03
CA TYR A 69 12.13 -1.97 6.74
C TYR A 69 11.93 -2.80 8.02
N PHE A 70 10.90 -3.64 8.00
CA PHE A 70 10.55 -4.61 9.04
C PHE A 70 10.80 -6.03 8.52
N PRO A 71 11.86 -6.71 8.99
CA PRO A 71 12.13 -8.09 8.60
C PRO A 71 11.18 -9.08 9.30
N PRO A 72 11.01 -10.30 8.77
CA PRO A 72 10.13 -11.31 9.37
C PRO A 72 10.55 -11.70 10.80
N SER A 73 11.82 -11.49 11.16
CA SER A 73 12.35 -11.75 12.49
C SER A 73 11.73 -10.85 13.58
N VAL A 74 11.23 -9.68 13.19
CA VAL A 74 10.59 -8.67 14.05
C VAL A 74 9.08 -8.85 14.13
N SER A 75 8.49 -9.67 13.24
CA SER A 75 7.04 -9.94 13.26
C SER A 75 6.61 -10.61 14.57
N GLU A 76 5.63 -9.99 15.23
CA GLU A 76 5.01 -10.49 16.45
C GLU A 76 4.41 -11.88 16.21
N VAL A 77 4.56 -12.73 17.22
CA VAL A 77 3.78 -13.97 17.31
C VAL A 77 2.33 -13.56 17.59
N ALA A 78 1.44 -13.75 16.60
CA ALA A 78 0.02 -13.45 16.79
C ALA A 78 -0.51 -14.15 18.05
N LYS A 79 -1.27 -13.43 18.89
CA LYS A 79 -1.78 -13.96 20.18
C LYS A 79 -2.46 -15.32 19.97
N GLY A 80 -1.86 -16.38 20.51
CA GLY A 80 -2.38 -17.76 20.44
C GLY A 80 -1.83 -18.64 19.32
N PHE A 81 -0.91 -18.14 18.49
CA PHE A 81 -0.24 -18.91 17.44
C PHE A 81 1.24 -19.11 17.77
N THR A 82 1.86 -20.20 17.27
CA THR A 82 3.30 -20.45 17.41
C THR A 82 4.09 -20.10 16.13
N VAL A 83 3.37 -19.81 15.04
CA VAL A 83 3.93 -19.53 13.72
C VAL A 83 4.10 -18.02 13.59
N LYS A 84 5.36 -17.61 13.38
CA LYS A 84 5.69 -16.23 13.02
C LYS A 84 5.02 -15.88 11.71
N ASP A 85 4.54 -14.65 11.62
CA ASP A 85 3.90 -14.18 10.41
C ASP A 85 4.95 -14.03 9.29
N ILE A 86 4.59 -14.52 8.11
CA ILE A 86 5.53 -14.87 7.02
C ILE A 86 5.83 -13.69 6.09
N LYS A 87 5.62 -12.46 6.57
CA LYS A 87 5.78 -11.24 5.78
C LYS A 87 6.92 -10.39 6.29
N GLU A 88 7.53 -9.70 5.34
CA GLU A 88 8.36 -8.53 5.55
C GLU A 88 7.66 -7.32 4.93
N TYR A 89 7.89 -6.12 5.44
CA TYR A 89 7.24 -4.92 4.94
C TYR A 89 8.10 -3.67 5.15
N TYR A 90 7.72 -2.58 4.52
CA TYR A 90 8.39 -1.28 4.64
C TYR A 90 7.37 -0.20 4.95
N HIS A 91 7.62 0.61 5.96
CA HIS A 91 6.83 1.81 6.24
C HIS A 91 7.47 3.02 5.59
N PHE A 92 6.84 3.51 4.53
CA PHE A 92 7.20 4.77 3.90
C PHE A 92 6.33 5.90 4.47
N TYR A 93 7.00 6.97 4.93
CA TYR A 93 6.38 8.25 5.22
C TYR A 93 7.15 9.33 4.45
N PRO A 94 6.50 10.43 3.99
CA PRO A 94 7.22 11.49 3.28
C PRO A 94 8.44 12.05 4.04
N TRP A 95 8.33 12.11 5.37
CA TRP A 95 9.39 12.55 6.29
C TRP A 95 10.38 11.45 6.69
N GLY A 96 10.07 10.18 6.44
CA GLY A 96 10.84 9.03 6.92
C GLY A 96 11.94 8.59 5.96
N GLN A 97 12.66 7.54 6.34
CA GLN A 97 13.68 6.90 5.51
C GLN A 97 13.07 6.24 4.28
N CYS A 98 13.81 6.27 3.18
CA CYS A 98 13.48 5.61 1.92
C CYS A 98 14.75 5.56 1.04
N PRO A 99 15.05 4.45 0.36
CA PRO A 99 16.14 4.42 -0.61
C PRO A 99 15.96 5.50 -1.68
N ASP A 100 17.02 6.25 -1.99
CA ASP A 100 16.96 7.38 -2.93
C ASP A 100 16.46 6.98 -4.32
N THR A 101 16.76 5.75 -4.75
CA THR A 101 16.33 5.19 -6.04
C THR A 101 14.83 4.89 -6.10
N LEU A 102 14.19 4.62 -4.95
CA LEU A 102 12.76 4.28 -4.86
C LEU A 102 11.89 5.50 -4.52
N ARG A 103 12.47 6.50 -3.83
CA ARG A 103 11.76 7.69 -3.32
C ARG A 103 10.92 8.43 -4.36
N PRO A 104 11.39 8.69 -5.60
CA PRO A 104 10.62 9.48 -6.56
C PRO A 104 9.26 8.86 -6.89
N GLN A 105 9.24 7.56 -7.20
CA GLN A 105 8.01 6.86 -7.60
C GLN A 105 7.05 6.68 -6.42
N ILE A 106 7.55 6.28 -5.25
CA ILE A 106 6.67 6.07 -4.09
C ILE A 106 6.11 7.40 -3.56
N SER A 107 6.85 8.50 -3.65
CA SER A 107 6.34 9.84 -3.30
C SER A 107 5.25 10.29 -4.27
N GLN A 108 5.43 10.10 -5.57
CA GLN A 108 4.40 10.38 -6.57
C GLN A 108 3.14 9.56 -6.29
N TYR A 109 3.27 8.25 -6.06
CA TYR A 109 2.12 7.40 -5.75
C TYR A 109 1.44 7.82 -4.44
N TYR A 110 2.20 8.21 -3.42
CA TYR A 110 1.64 8.73 -2.17
C TYR A 110 0.76 9.96 -2.43
N GLU A 111 1.23 10.92 -3.23
CA GLU A 111 0.48 12.12 -3.58
C GLU A 111 -0.78 11.80 -4.39
N GLU A 112 -0.68 10.97 -5.43
CA GLU A 112 -1.81 10.59 -6.29
C GLU A 112 -2.87 9.78 -5.52
N ALA A 113 -2.44 8.82 -4.70
CA ALA A 113 -3.33 8.02 -3.87
C ALA A 113 -4.02 8.86 -2.79
N ASN A 114 -3.31 9.81 -2.16
CA ASN A 114 -3.93 10.79 -1.25
C ASN A 114 -4.88 11.74 -1.98
N GLY A 115 -4.59 12.07 -3.25
CA GLY A 115 -5.48 12.84 -4.10
C GLY A 115 -6.82 12.12 -4.31
N LEU A 116 -6.75 10.85 -4.73
CA LEU A 116 -7.94 10.00 -4.89
C LEU A 116 -8.68 9.82 -3.57
N ALA A 117 -7.98 9.54 -2.46
CA ALA A 117 -8.58 9.33 -1.15
C ALA A 117 -9.33 10.55 -0.59
N LYS A 118 -8.99 11.78 -1.02
CA LYS A 118 -9.71 13.00 -0.64
C LYS A 118 -11.00 13.19 -1.44
N GLU A 119 -11.09 12.59 -2.62
CA GLU A 119 -12.25 12.68 -3.50
C GLU A 119 -13.34 11.68 -3.10
N VAL A 120 -12.94 10.46 -2.69
CA VAL A 120 -13.85 9.32 -2.45
C VAL A 120 -14.40 9.24 -1.03
#